data_AF-B1INL5-F1
#
_entry.id   AF-B1INL5-F1
#
_cell.length_a   1.000
_cell.length_b   1.000
_cell.length_c   1.000
_cell.angle_alpha   90.00
_cell.angle_beta   90.00
_cell.angle_gamma   90.00
#
_symmetry.space_group_name_H-M   'P 1'
#
loop_
_entity.id
_entity.type
_entity.pdbx_description
1 polymer ?
#
loop_
_entity_poly.entity_id
_entity_poly.type
_entity_poly.pdbx_seq_one_letter_code
_entity_poly.pdbx_strand_id
1 'polypeptide(L)'
;MLEGKVLEKLYSYLTKDIINIDIKDYGRKKEVILENKMGDKFIGDLTQERISFKKVGGLTSIAEYFARGKYGSNSWRGNCSGLLIKDILLHYNVKEFCDPMLGSGTSLDVAKDLNIKCLGMDLNPKFGGFNIIKDEFPKSFEFMFVHPPYYVFKGSKMPIYSGKQWGNVAHIDDGSHMHDKNQFNKWFNTVLYKSYLALKKGGRMALLIGDSRFKGDYYSMFKEMNVYGKIENVIIKKQYNCVSDNIKYANKFLSE
;
A
#
# COMPACT_ATOMS: atom_id res chain seq x y z
N MET A 1 28.37 -2.10 6.90
CA MET A 1 28.77 -1.09 7.91
C MET A 1 29.23 0.14 7.15
N LEU A 2 28.78 1.35 7.49
CA LEU A 2 29.23 2.57 6.82
C LEU A 2 30.73 2.75 7.05
N GLU A 3 31.51 2.94 5.99
CA GLU A 3 32.94 3.24 6.09
C GLU A 3 33.15 4.62 6.76
N GLY A 4 34.22 4.76 7.57
CA GLY A 4 34.46 5.99 8.36
C GLY A 4 34.44 7.28 7.55
N LYS A 5 35.05 7.29 6.36
CA LYS A 5 35.05 8.45 5.45
C LYS A 5 33.66 8.83 4.93
N VAL A 6 32.77 7.86 4.76
CA VAL A 6 31.37 8.12 4.34
C VAL A 6 30.59 8.75 5.49
N LEU A 7 30.81 8.28 6.72
CA LEU A 7 30.14 8.83 7.90
C LEU A 7 30.51 10.29 8.12
N GLU A 8 31.80 10.65 8.01
CA GLU A 8 32.27 12.03 8.10
C GLU A 8 31.59 12.95 7.08
N LYS A 9 31.49 12.50 5.82
CA LYS A 9 30.81 13.25 4.76
C LYS A 9 29.32 13.46 5.01
N LEU A 10 28.66 12.50 5.67
CA LEU A 10 27.23 12.55 5.94
C LEU A 10 26.88 13.26 7.24
N TYR A 11 27.82 13.40 8.17
CA TYR A 11 27.56 13.80 9.56
C TYR A 11 26.67 15.05 9.71
N SER A 12 26.92 16.09 8.92
CA SER A 12 26.13 17.33 8.94
C SER A 12 24.68 17.18 8.47
N TYR A 13 24.36 16.08 7.77
CA TYR A 13 23.04 15.76 7.25
C TYR A 13 22.28 14.74 8.10
N LEU A 14 22.98 14.02 8.99
CA LEU A 14 22.39 13.01 9.88
C LEU A 14 21.73 13.65 11.10
N THR A 15 20.59 14.28 10.86
CA THR A 15 19.73 14.80 11.94
C THR A 15 18.92 13.67 12.59
N LYS A 16 18.33 13.95 13.77
CA LYS A 16 17.40 13.02 14.45
C LYS A 16 16.17 12.64 13.61
N ASP A 17 15.89 13.38 12.54
CA ASP A 17 14.76 13.14 11.67
C ASP A 17 15.08 12.15 10.54
N ILE A 18 16.35 11.86 10.25
CA ILE A 18 16.75 10.84 9.27
C ILE A 18 16.64 9.46 9.92
N ILE A 19 15.80 8.60 9.34
CA ILE A 19 15.51 7.26 9.88
C ILE A 19 16.02 6.13 9.00
N ASN A 20 16.45 6.44 7.77
CA ASN A 20 17.01 5.46 6.85
C ASN A 20 18.09 6.09 5.98
N ILE A 21 19.14 5.30 5.73
CA ILE A 21 20.28 5.62 4.89
C ILE A 21 20.46 4.42 3.97
N ASP A 22 20.20 4.59 2.68
CA ASP A 22 20.45 3.57 1.66
C ASP A 22 21.62 4.02 0.79
N ILE A 23 22.59 3.13 0.57
CA ILE A 23 23.76 3.40 -0.27
C ILE A 23 23.76 2.42 -1.43
N LYS A 24 23.79 2.97 -2.64
CA LYS A 24 23.86 2.21 -3.89
C LYS A 24 25.20 2.43 -4.53
N ASP A 25 25.97 1.36 -4.65
CA ASP A 25 27.28 1.36 -5.29
C ASP A 25 27.16 0.79 -6.71
N TYR A 26 27.41 1.64 -7.70
CA TYR A 26 27.42 1.29 -9.11
C TYR A 26 28.86 1.20 -9.66
N GLY A 27 29.85 1.06 -8.78
CA GLY A 27 31.28 1.01 -9.10
C GLY A 27 31.88 2.39 -9.39
N ARG A 28 31.44 3.05 -10.47
CA ARG A 28 31.92 4.41 -10.84
C ARG A 28 31.19 5.53 -10.14
N LYS A 29 30.01 5.24 -9.61
CA LYS A 29 29.15 6.18 -8.89
C LYS A 29 28.64 5.50 -7.63
N LYS A 30 28.60 6.24 -6.54
CA LYS A 30 28.08 5.77 -5.27
C LYS A 30 27.06 6.79 -4.79
N GLU A 31 25.80 6.40 -4.74
CA GLU A 31 24.71 7.27 -4.33
C GLU A 31 24.30 6.97 -2.90
N VAL A 32 23.88 8.01 -2.19
CA VAL A 32 23.26 7.91 -0.87
C VAL A 32 21.85 8.47 -0.94
N ILE A 33 20.90 7.73 -0.40
CA ILE A 33 19.52 8.18 -0.19
C ILE A 33 19.30 8.30 1.31
N LEU A 34 18.96 9.51 1.75
CA LEU A 34 18.51 9.79 3.11
C LEU A 34 16.99 9.89 3.10
N GLU A 35 16.32 9.17 3.99
CA GLU A 35 14.87 9.26 4.17
C GLU A 35 14.54 9.74 5.59
N ASN A 36 13.74 10.80 5.68
CA ASN A 36 13.30 11.34 6.96
C ASN A 36 12.04 10.64 7.50
N LYS A 37 11.68 10.90 8.76
CA LYS A 37 10.46 10.37 9.40
C LYS A 37 9.14 10.69 8.67
N MET A 38 9.14 11.73 7.84
CA MET A 38 8.00 12.14 7.02
C MET A 38 7.94 11.41 5.67
N GLY A 39 8.97 10.63 5.33
CA GLY A 39 9.10 9.92 4.05
C GLY A 39 9.70 10.75 2.92
N ASP A 40 10.17 11.97 3.19
CA ASP A 40 10.91 12.73 2.19
C ASP A 40 12.27 12.08 1.96
N LYS A 41 12.63 11.91 0.68
CA LYS A 41 13.90 11.32 0.27
C LYS A 41 14.80 12.36 -0.34
N PHE A 42 16.09 12.26 -0.03
CA PHE A 42 17.13 13.13 -0.54
C PHE A 42 18.25 12.27 -1.11
N ILE A 43 18.60 12.49 -2.37
CA ILE A 43 19.70 11.79 -3.03
C ILE A 43 20.94 12.67 -3.08
N GLY A 44 22.10 12.08 -2.80
CA GLY A 44 23.41 12.70 -2.93
C GLY A 44 24.40 11.74 -3.61
N ASP A 45 25.49 12.30 -4.14
CA ASP A 45 26.58 11.54 -4.78
C ASP A 45 27.81 11.51 -3.85
N LEU A 46 28.13 10.33 -3.33
CA LEU A 46 29.25 10.11 -2.42
C LEU A 46 30.62 10.17 -3.11
N THR A 47 30.66 10.08 -4.45
CA THR A 47 31.91 10.20 -5.22
C THR A 47 32.41 11.62 -5.31
N GLN A 48 31.53 12.61 -5.12
CA GLN A 48 31.90 14.02 -5.09
C GLN A 48 32.63 14.35 -3.77
N GLU A 49 33.58 15.29 -3.82
CA GLU A 49 34.27 15.80 -2.64
C GLU A 49 33.29 16.48 -1.67
N ARG A 50 32.37 17.30 -2.22
CA ARG A 50 31.29 17.94 -1.48
C ARG A 50 29.96 17.39 -1.96
N ILE A 51 29.19 16.81 -1.03
CA ILE A 51 27.87 16.27 -1.33
C ILE A 51 26.84 17.40 -1.32
N SER A 52 26.03 17.47 -2.37
CA SER A 52 24.77 18.22 -2.37
C SER A 52 23.61 17.24 -2.41
N PHE A 53 22.54 17.57 -1.68
CA PHE A 53 21.34 16.74 -1.62
C PHE A 53 20.22 17.36 -2.42
N LYS A 54 19.59 16.54 -3.27
CA LYS A 54 18.38 16.90 -4.00
C LYS A 54 17.21 16.10 -3.46
N LYS A 55 16.09 16.77 -3.18
CA LYS A 55 14.84 16.08 -2.86
C LYS A 55 14.40 15.25 -4.07
N VAL A 56 14.13 13.97 -3.85
CA VAL A 56 13.56 13.06 -4.84
C VAL A 56 12.18 12.62 -4.39
N GLY A 57 11.31 12.40 -5.36
CA GLY A 57 9.94 11.99 -5.12
C GLY A 57 9.29 11.56 -6.42
N GLY A 58 8.03 11.16 -6.32
CA GLY A 58 7.28 10.65 -7.46
C GLY A 58 7.24 9.13 -7.49
N LEU A 59 6.19 8.64 -8.15
CA LEU A 59 5.88 7.24 -8.28
C LEU A 59 6.81 6.57 -9.31
N THR A 60 7.40 5.44 -8.92
CA THR A 60 8.18 4.58 -9.83
C THR A 60 7.54 3.19 -9.88
N SER A 61 8.08 2.29 -10.71
CA SER A 61 7.63 0.88 -10.76
C SER A 61 7.88 0.10 -9.46
N ILE A 62 8.78 0.59 -8.60
CA ILE A 62 9.05 0.03 -7.27
C ILE A 62 8.82 1.12 -6.22
N ALA A 63 7.68 1.05 -5.55
CA ALA A 63 7.36 1.96 -4.45
C ALA A 63 7.95 1.43 -3.14
N GLU A 64 8.84 2.21 -2.55
CA GLU A 64 9.60 1.82 -1.37
C GLU A 64 9.53 2.94 -0.34
N TYR A 65 9.07 2.68 0.87
CA TYR A 65 8.99 3.67 1.94
C TYR A 65 9.46 3.04 3.24
N PHE A 66 10.64 3.43 3.73
CA PHE A 66 11.09 2.97 5.04
C PHE A 66 10.28 3.66 6.13
N ALA A 67 9.99 4.95 5.92
CA ALA A 67 9.04 5.68 6.75
C ALA A 67 7.60 5.19 6.49
N ARG A 68 6.85 4.98 7.57
CA ARG A 68 5.39 4.83 7.47
C ARG A 68 4.70 6.18 7.17
N GLY A 69 5.36 7.29 7.50
CA GLY A 69 4.77 8.62 7.49
C GLY A 69 3.75 8.82 8.62
N LYS A 70 3.06 9.96 8.58
CA LYS A 70 2.14 10.45 9.62
C LYS A 70 0.68 9.98 9.48
N TYR A 71 0.37 9.16 8.47
CA TYR A 71 -1.01 8.87 8.05
C TYR A 71 -1.57 7.57 8.65
N GLY A 72 -2.85 7.57 9.01
CA GLY A 72 -3.57 6.40 9.52
C GLY A 72 -3.02 5.82 10.83
N SER A 73 -3.64 4.75 11.32
CA SER A 73 -3.25 4.13 12.60
C SER A 73 -2.27 2.96 12.44
N ASN A 74 -1.19 2.95 13.22
CA ASN A 74 -0.24 1.84 13.26
C ASN A 74 -0.81 0.58 13.95
N SER A 75 -1.88 0.73 14.73
CA SER A 75 -2.59 -0.39 15.36
C SER A 75 -3.52 -1.13 14.39
N TRP A 76 -3.88 -0.50 13.27
CA TRP A 76 -4.72 -1.14 12.25
C TRP A 76 -3.89 -2.09 11.41
N ARG A 77 -4.14 -3.39 11.57
CA ARG A 77 -3.39 -4.43 10.85
C ARG A 77 -3.65 -4.33 9.34
N GLY A 78 -2.60 -4.51 8.54
CA GLY A 78 -2.71 -4.45 7.07
C GLY A 78 -2.77 -3.04 6.49
N ASN A 79 -2.70 -1.97 7.30
CA ASN A 79 -2.72 -0.61 6.80
C ASN A 79 -1.53 -0.31 5.86
N CYS A 80 -1.79 0.38 4.76
CA CYS A 80 -0.74 0.85 3.85
C CYS A 80 -0.14 2.18 4.31
N SER A 81 1.07 2.50 3.83
CA SER A 81 1.67 3.82 4.06
C SER A 81 0.93 4.87 3.23
N GLY A 82 0.48 5.96 3.87
CA GLY A 82 -0.14 7.07 3.16
C GLY A 82 0.79 7.77 2.17
N LEU A 83 2.10 7.54 2.25
CA LEU A 83 3.06 8.03 1.26
C LEU A 83 2.82 7.45 -0.13
N LEU A 84 2.41 6.17 -0.21
CA LEU A 84 2.04 5.55 -1.49
C LEU A 84 0.80 6.23 -2.09
N ILE A 85 -0.23 6.44 -1.27
CA ILE A 85 -1.45 7.13 -1.71
C ILE A 85 -1.10 8.54 -2.19
N LYS A 86 -0.27 9.27 -1.41
CA LYS A 86 0.20 10.62 -1.76
C LYS A 86 0.92 10.65 -3.12
N ASP A 87 1.88 9.76 -3.33
CA ASP A 87 2.63 9.71 -4.60
C ASP A 87 1.72 9.37 -5.79
N ILE A 88 0.76 8.45 -5.62
CA ILE A 88 -0.22 8.10 -6.66
C ILE A 88 -1.10 9.31 -7.00
N LEU A 89 -1.68 9.97 -6.00
CA LEU A 89 -2.57 11.12 -6.21
C LEU A 89 -1.84 12.30 -6.87
N LEU A 90 -0.60 12.56 -6.46
CA LEU A 90 0.23 13.61 -7.06
C LEU A 90 0.65 13.26 -8.49
N HIS A 91 1.05 12.00 -8.75
CA HIS A 91 1.48 11.55 -10.08
C HIS A 91 0.37 11.69 -11.13
N TYR A 92 -0.86 11.31 -10.78
CA TYR A 92 -2.01 11.42 -11.69
C TYR A 92 -2.77 12.75 -11.56
N ASN A 93 -2.25 13.71 -10.77
CA ASN A 93 -2.85 15.03 -10.56
C ASN A 93 -4.34 14.99 -10.15
N VAL A 94 -4.67 14.06 -9.24
CA VAL A 94 -6.03 13.83 -8.76
C VAL A 94 -6.53 15.01 -7.91
N LYS A 95 -7.80 15.38 -8.05
CA LYS A 95 -8.52 16.47 -7.38
C LYS A 95 -9.68 15.97 -6.51
N GLU A 96 -10.23 14.82 -6.84
CA GLU A 96 -11.31 14.13 -6.14
C GLU A 96 -11.10 12.60 -6.21
N PHE A 97 -11.22 11.90 -5.09
CA PHE A 97 -11.20 10.44 -5.12
C PHE A 97 -12.13 9.82 -4.09
N CYS A 98 -12.39 8.53 -4.23
CA CYS A 98 -13.10 7.74 -3.24
C CYS A 98 -12.24 6.57 -2.76
N ASP A 99 -12.32 6.30 -1.46
CA ASP A 99 -11.81 5.08 -0.83
C ASP A 99 -12.99 4.35 -0.17
N PRO A 100 -13.51 3.27 -0.78
CA PRO A 100 -14.68 2.56 -0.28
C PRO A 100 -14.35 1.51 0.79
N MET A 101 -13.09 1.36 1.19
CA MET A 101 -12.61 0.36 2.15
C MET A 101 -11.59 1.01 3.10
N LEU A 102 -12.03 2.10 3.72
CA LEU A 102 -11.21 3.11 4.37
C LEU A 102 -10.30 2.59 5.50
N GLY A 103 -10.72 1.55 6.21
CA GLY A 103 -10.02 0.99 7.35
C GLY A 103 -9.72 2.04 8.43
N SER A 104 -8.45 2.39 8.60
CA SER A 104 -8.04 3.35 9.63
C SER A 104 -8.14 4.83 9.25
N GLY A 105 -8.51 5.16 8.01
CA GLY A 105 -8.62 6.56 7.56
C GLY A 105 -7.37 7.13 6.87
N THR A 106 -6.40 6.29 6.50
CA THR A 106 -5.13 6.74 5.89
C THR A 106 -5.33 7.64 4.67
N SER A 107 -6.26 7.30 3.78
CA SER A 107 -6.58 8.09 2.59
C SER A 107 -7.20 9.44 2.93
N LEU A 108 -8.04 9.53 3.97
CA LEU A 108 -8.58 10.81 4.45
C LEU A 108 -7.47 11.72 4.98
N ASP A 109 -6.50 11.18 5.73
CA ASP A 109 -5.37 11.96 6.23
C ASP A 109 -4.52 12.51 5.08
N VAL A 110 -4.30 11.70 4.03
CA VAL A 110 -3.58 12.12 2.82
C VAL A 110 -4.37 13.18 2.05
N ALA A 111 -5.69 12.99 1.91
CA ALA A 111 -6.57 13.96 1.24
C ALA A 111 -6.52 15.32 1.94
N LYS A 112 -6.55 15.33 3.28
CA LYS A 112 -6.39 16.54 4.09
C LYS A 112 -5.02 17.19 3.90
N ASP A 113 -3.94 16.41 3.89
CA ASP A 113 -2.57 16.93 3.67
C ASP A 113 -2.40 17.56 2.29
N LEU A 114 -3.06 17.02 1.27
CA LEU A 114 -2.97 17.51 -0.11
C LEU A 114 -4.06 18.52 -0.50
N ASN A 115 -5.02 18.81 0.39
CA ASN A 115 -6.21 19.60 0.09
C ASN A 115 -7.00 19.06 -1.14
N ILE A 116 -7.16 17.74 -1.20
CA ILE A 116 -7.89 17.00 -2.25
C ILE A 116 -9.23 16.54 -1.68
N LYS A 117 -10.29 16.55 -2.50
CA LYS A 117 -11.61 16.03 -2.07
C LYS A 117 -11.55 14.51 -1.95
N CYS A 118 -11.97 13.96 -0.83
CA CYS A 118 -12.06 12.51 -0.63
C CYS A 118 -13.42 12.12 -0.05
N LEU A 119 -14.05 11.10 -0.64
CA LEU A 119 -15.13 10.37 0.01
C LEU A 119 -14.59 9.04 0.54
N GLY A 120 -14.41 8.96 1.86
CA GLY A 120 -14.08 7.73 2.56
C GLY A 120 -15.34 7.01 3.04
N MET A 121 -15.46 5.73 2.72
CA MET A 121 -16.57 4.85 3.14
C MET A 121 -16.00 3.52 3.62
N ASP A 122 -16.72 2.81 4.47
CA ASP A 122 -16.31 1.47 4.92
C ASP A 122 -17.52 0.66 5.39
N LEU A 123 -17.39 -0.67 5.35
CA LEU A 123 -18.36 -1.60 5.94
C LEU A 123 -18.52 -1.36 7.45
N ASN A 124 -17.51 -0.82 8.10
CA ASN A 124 -17.57 -0.34 9.47
C ASN A 124 -18.60 0.82 9.60
N PRO A 125 -19.63 0.69 10.48
CA PRO A 125 -20.65 1.72 10.68
C PRO A 125 -20.10 3.10 11.08
N LYS A 126 -18.90 3.17 11.65
CA LYS A 126 -18.21 4.43 11.93
C LYS A 126 -18.04 5.30 10.69
N PHE A 127 -17.95 4.68 9.51
CA PHE A 127 -17.77 5.36 8.22
C PHE A 127 -18.96 5.10 7.28
N GLY A 128 -20.16 5.00 7.86
CA GLY A 128 -21.42 4.90 7.11
C GLY A 128 -21.91 3.48 6.85
N GLY A 129 -21.11 2.44 7.13
CA GLY A 129 -21.54 1.06 6.96
C GLY A 129 -21.73 0.64 5.50
N PHE A 130 -21.04 1.32 4.59
CA PHE A 130 -21.14 1.09 3.15
C PHE A 130 -20.67 -0.31 2.78
N ASN A 131 -21.57 -1.08 2.22
CA ASN A 131 -21.32 -2.42 1.75
C ASN A 131 -21.15 -2.42 0.24
N ILE A 132 -19.91 -2.29 -0.23
CA ILE A 132 -19.58 -2.13 -1.65
C ILE A 132 -20.19 -3.21 -2.57
N ILE A 133 -20.41 -4.43 -2.06
CA ILE A 133 -21.00 -5.51 -2.86
C ILE A 133 -22.53 -5.41 -2.98
N LYS A 134 -23.21 -4.65 -2.12
CA LYS A 134 -24.68 -4.48 -2.10
C LYS A 134 -25.09 -3.08 -2.49
N ASP A 135 -24.49 -2.07 -1.89
CA ASP A 135 -24.89 -0.68 -1.99
C ASP A 135 -24.49 -0.05 -3.33
N GLU A 136 -25.07 1.12 -3.60
CA GLU A 136 -24.73 1.94 -4.75
C GLU A 136 -23.85 3.12 -4.33
N PHE A 137 -22.86 3.43 -5.16
CA PHE A 137 -22.06 4.63 -4.96
C PHE A 137 -22.94 5.88 -5.15
N PRO A 138 -22.79 6.92 -4.32
CA PRO A 138 -23.66 8.09 -4.38
C PRO A 138 -23.45 8.94 -5.64
N LYS A 139 -22.33 8.73 -6.35
CA LYS A 139 -21.96 9.36 -7.61
C LYS A 139 -20.77 8.64 -8.23
N SER A 140 -20.37 9.05 -9.43
CA SER A 140 -19.10 8.63 -10.03
C SER A 140 -17.91 9.49 -9.58
N PHE A 141 -16.71 8.91 -9.55
CA PHE A 141 -15.46 9.54 -9.12
C PHE A 141 -14.43 9.56 -10.25
N GLU A 142 -13.53 10.54 -10.26
CA GLU A 142 -12.41 10.54 -11.22
C GLU A 142 -11.29 9.56 -10.82
N PHE A 143 -11.21 9.22 -9.53
CA PHE A 143 -10.22 8.31 -9.02
C PHE A 143 -10.79 7.42 -7.89
N MET A 144 -10.42 6.14 -7.91
CA MET A 144 -10.73 5.18 -6.84
C MET A 144 -9.43 4.64 -6.25
N PHE A 145 -9.28 4.70 -4.92
CA PHE A 145 -8.24 3.97 -4.21
C PHE A 145 -8.89 2.79 -3.50
N VAL A 146 -8.61 1.57 -3.96
CA VAL A 146 -9.28 0.36 -3.47
C VAL A 146 -8.26 -0.54 -2.81
N HIS A 147 -8.42 -0.77 -1.50
CA HIS A 147 -7.57 -1.67 -0.72
C HIS A 147 -8.43 -2.70 0.01
N PRO A 148 -8.85 -3.77 -0.67
CA PRO A 148 -9.63 -4.82 -0.04
C PRO A 148 -8.76 -5.68 0.89
N PRO A 149 -9.38 -6.41 1.83
CA PRO A 149 -8.79 -7.57 2.48
C PRO A 149 -8.07 -8.52 1.52
N TYR A 150 -6.97 -9.11 2.00
CA TYR A 150 -6.28 -10.20 1.32
C TYR A 150 -7.00 -11.53 1.57
N TYR A 151 -6.77 -12.51 0.70
CA TYR A 151 -7.26 -13.87 0.94
C TYR A 151 -6.64 -14.47 2.21
N VAL A 152 -7.50 -15.01 3.08
CA VAL A 152 -7.12 -15.58 4.37
C VAL A 152 -7.22 -17.09 4.32
N PHE A 153 -6.08 -17.77 4.23
CA PHE A 153 -6.02 -19.21 4.45
C PHE A 153 -6.51 -19.55 5.86
N LYS A 154 -7.36 -20.57 5.97
CA LYS A 154 -7.88 -21.06 7.25
C LYS A 154 -6.71 -21.43 8.19
N GLY A 155 -6.70 -20.82 9.38
CA GLY A 155 -5.64 -21.01 10.38
C GLY A 155 -4.38 -20.17 10.16
N SER A 156 -4.32 -19.33 9.13
CA SER A 156 -3.25 -18.34 8.98
C SER A 156 -3.41 -17.17 9.96
N LYS A 157 -2.34 -16.38 10.15
CA LYS A 157 -2.34 -15.18 11.01
C LYS A 157 -2.71 -13.90 10.25
N MET A 158 -3.26 -14.02 9.03
CA MET A 158 -3.66 -12.87 8.24
C MET A 158 -4.75 -12.06 8.97
N PRO A 159 -4.82 -10.73 8.73
CA PRO A 159 -5.80 -9.89 9.41
C PRO A 159 -7.25 -10.28 9.11
N ILE A 160 -8.06 -10.30 10.15
CA ILE A 160 -9.52 -10.33 10.10
C ILE A 160 -10.00 -8.98 10.61
N TYR A 161 -10.96 -8.33 9.95
CA TYR A 161 -11.35 -6.95 10.24
C TYR A 161 -12.59 -6.84 11.13
N SER A 162 -13.77 -7.20 10.64
CA SER A 162 -15.00 -7.15 11.44
C SER A 162 -14.96 -8.15 12.59
N GLY A 163 -15.41 -7.73 13.77
CA GLY A 163 -15.35 -8.50 15.02
C GLY A 163 -13.95 -8.64 15.62
N LYS A 164 -12.92 -8.00 15.04
CA LYS A 164 -11.53 -8.04 15.52
C LYS A 164 -10.83 -6.67 15.52
N GLN A 165 -10.77 -6.00 14.38
CA GLN A 165 -10.23 -4.63 14.23
C GLN A 165 -11.31 -3.57 14.50
N TRP A 166 -12.59 -3.91 14.23
CA TRP A 166 -13.73 -3.06 14.52
C TRP A 166 -14.95 -3.90 14.86
N GLY A 167 -15.83 -3.37 15.72
CA GLY A 167 -16.98 -4.10 16.25
C GLY A 167 -16.61 -5.36 17.04
N ASN A 168 -17.64 -6.01 17.59
CA ASN A 168 -17.47 -7.25 18.36
C ASN A 168 -18.05 -8.48 17.65
N VAL A 169 -18.69 -8.28 16.50
CA VAL A 169 -19.37 -9.32 15.71
C VAL A 169 -18.83 -9.30 14.28
N ALA A 170 -18.57 -10.48 13.73
CA ALA A 170 -18.18 -10.62 12.34
C ALA A 170 -19.32 -10.19 11.40
N HIS A 171 -19.02 -9.37 10.41
CA HIS A 171 -19.97 -8.99 9.39
C HIS A 171 -19.98 -10.05 8.29
N ILE A 172 -21.17 -10.50 7.86
CA ILE A 172 -21.32 -11.61 6.90
C ILE A 172 -20.67 -11.34 5.53
N ASP A 173 -20.65 -10.06 5.12
CA ASP A 173 -20.07 -9.63 3.84
C ASP A 173 -18.61 -9.17 3.93
N ASP A 174 -17.96 -9.33 5.09
CA ASP A 174 -16.53 -9.03 5.22
C ASP A 174 -15.68 -10.16 4.60
N GLY A 175 -15.05 -9.84 3.47
CA GLY A 175 -14.20 -10.78 2.72
C GLY A 175 -13.04 -11.38 3.52
N SER A 176 -12.61 -10.76 4.63
CA SER A 176 -11.54 -11.32 5.48
C SER A 176 -11.95 -12.59 6.25
N HIS A 177 -13.25 -12.90 6.32
CA HIS A 177 -13.77 -14.15 6.90
C HIS A 177 -13.99 -15.25 5.86
N MET A 178 -13.77 -14.97 4.56
CA MET A 178 -14.00 -15.93 3.48
C MET A 178 -12.75 -16.80 3.27
N HIS A 179 -12.83 -18.06 3.74
CA HIS A 179 -11.74 -19.04 3.62
C HIS A 179 -11.86 -19.97 2.41
N ASP A 180 -12.98 -19.91 1.68
CA ASP A 180 -13.15 -20.60 0.41
C ASP A 180 -12.68 -19.70 -0.74
N LYS A 181 -11.81 -20.23 -1.61
CA LYS A 181 -11.20 -19.45 -2.71
C LYS A 181 -12.25 -18.97 -3.69
N ASN A 182 -13.24 -19.79 -4.03
CA ASN A 182 -14.25 -19.42 -5.02
C ASN A 182 -15.19 -18.34 -4.48
N GLN A 183 -15.59 -18.46 -3.21
CA GLN A 183 -16.36 -17.44 -2.51
C GLN A 183 -15.60 -16.11 -2.46
N PHE A 184 -14.33 -16.14 -2.05
CA PHE A 184 -13.49 -14.95 -2.00
C PHE A 184 -13.29 -14.33 -3.39
N ASN A 185 -12.99 -15.13 -4.42
CA ASN A 185 -12.85 -14.68 -5.81
C ASN A 185 -14.12 -13.98 -6.29
N LYS A 186 -15.29 -14.56 -6.05
CA LYS A 186 -16.58 -13.97 -6.44
C LYS A 186 -16.82 -12.64 -5.72
N TRP A 187 -16.58 -12.59 -4.42
CA TRP A 187 -16.69 -11.38 -3.62
C TRP A 187 -15.73 -10.29 -4.12
N PHE A 188 -14.44 -10.61 -4.27
CA PHE A 188 -13.40 -9.67 -4.70
C PHE A 188 -13.66 -9.13 -6.10
N ASN A 189 -14.08 -9.99 -7.05
CA ASN A 189 -14.43 -9.53 -8.40
C ASN A 189 -15.70 -8.67 -8.44
N THR A 190 -16.60 -8.81 -7.46
CA THR A 190 -17.75 -7.90 -7.28
C THR A 190 -17.30 -6.53 -6.77
N VAL A 191 -16.38 -6.49 -5.79
CA VAL A 191 -15.74 -5.24 -5.30
C VAL A 191 -15.10 -4.49 -6.47
N LEU A 192 -14.31 -5.18 -7.29
CA LEU A 192 -13.64 -4.57 -8.44
C LEU A 192 -14.63 -4.06 -9.50
N TYR A 193 -15.66 -4.84 -9.80
CA TYR A 193 -16.68 -4.44 -10.78
C TYR A 193 -17.44 -3.19 -10.35
N LYS A 194 -17.93 -3.17 -9.09
CA LYS A 194 -18.64 -2.03 -8.51
C LYS A 194 -17.74 -0.78 -8.47
N SER A 195 -16.46 -0.95 -8.12
CA SER A 195 -15.48 0.14 -8.12
C SER A 195 -15.25 0.71 -9.52
N TYR A 196 -15.15 -0.16 -10.53
CA TYR A 196 -15.00 0.25 -11.93
C TYR A 196 -16.23 0.99 -12.45
N LEU A 197 -17.45 0.52 -12.17
CA LEU A 197 -18.68 1.20 -12.57
C LEU A 197 -18.83 2.59 -11.94
N ALA A 198 -18.25 2.80 -10.76
CA ALA A 198 -18.24 4.09 -10.09
C ALA A 198 -17.22 5.09 -10.68
N LEU A 199 -16.43 4.72 -11.69
CA LEU A 199 -15.52 5.66 -12.34
C LEU A 199 -16.24 6.54 -13.37
N LYS A 200 -15.87 7.82 -13.40
CA LYS A 200 -16.17 8.71 -14.54
C LYS A 200 -15.44 8.19 -15.79
N LYS A 201 -15.92 8.55 -16.98
CA LYS A 201 -15.19 8.27 -18.23
C LYS A 201 -13.79 8.89 -18.15
N GLY A 202 -12.76 8.06 -18.37
CA GLY A 202 -11.35 8.47 -18.24
C GLY A 202 -10.81 8.52 -16.80
N GLY A 203 -11.61 8.11 -15.81
CA GLY A 203 -11.17 7.96 -14.43
C GLY A 203 -10.22 6.77 -14.25
N ARG A 204 -9.50 6.75 -13.13
CA ARG A 204 -8.50 5.72 -12.79
C ARG A 204 -8.81 5.03 -11.48
N MET A 205 -8.40 3.78 -11.35
CA MET A 205 -8.42 3.04 -10.09
C MET A 205 -7.01 2.60 -9.74
N ALA A 206 -6.56 2.93 -8.53
CA ALA A 206 -5.42 2.27 -7.90
C ALA A 206 -5.94 1.15 -7.00
N LEU A 207 -5.59 -0.08 -7.37
CA LEU A 207 -5.90 -1.29 -6.60
C LEU A 207 -4.65 -1.73 -5.83
N LEU A 208 -4.71 -1.68 -4.50
CA LEU A 208 -3.66 -2.20 -3.63
C LEU A 208 -4.03 -3.60 -3.14
N ILE A 209 -3.31 -4.60 -3.64
CA ILE A 209 -3.49 -6.01 -3.34
C ILE A 209 -2.15 -6.68 -3.02
N GLY A 210 -2.22 -7.91 -2.55
CA GLY A 210 -1.08 -8.66 -2.09
C GLY A 210 -1.39 -10.14 -2.11
N ASP A 211 -0.40 -10.90 -2.55
CA ASP A 211 -0.52 -12.34 -2.61
C ASP A 211 -0.33 -12.95 -1.22
N SER A 212 -0.92 -14.12 -1.01
CA SER A 212 -0.88 -14.82 0.27
C SER A 212 -0.22 -16.18 0.10
N ARG A 213 0.54 -16.58 1.12
CA ARG A 213 1.16 -17.90 1.19
C ARG A 213 1.00 -18.48 2.58
N PHE A 214 0.57 -19.74 2.67
CA PHE A 214 0.44 -20.43 3.94
C PHE A 214 0.69 -21.93 3.76
N LYS A 215 1.59 -22.50 4.58
CA LYS A 215 1.94 -23.94 4.54
C LYS A 215 2.27 -24.50 3.15
N GLY A 216 2.96 -23.70 2.31
CA GLY A 216 3.32 -24.09 0.95
C GLY A 216 2.28 -23.70 -0.11
N ASP A 217 1.02 -23.53 0.26
CA ASP A 217 -0.02 -23.04 -0.65
C ASP A 217 0.18 -21.56 -0.93
N TYR A 218 0.02 -21.20 -2.20
CA TYR A 218 0.12 -19.83 -2.69
C TYR A 218 -1.18 -19.43 -3.39
N TYR A 219 -1.60 -18.20 -3.19
CA TYR A 219 -2.76 -17.61 -3.83
C TYR A 219 -2.40 -16.19 -4.27
N SER A 220 -2.52 -15.93 -5.57
CA SER A 220 -2.22 -14.62 -6.16
C SER A 220 -3.51 -13.86 -6.45
N MET A 221 -3.72 -12.75 -5.74
CA MET A 221 -4.90 -11.91 -6.01
C MET A 221 -4.84 -11.28 -7.41
N PHE A 222 -3.62 -10.94 -7.88
CA PHE A 222 -3.44 -10.34 -9.19
C PHE A 222 -3.76 -11.32 -10.34
N LYS A 223 -3.44 -12.60 -10.17
CA LYS A 223 -3.76 -13.63 -11.18
C LYS A 223 -5.25 -13.96 -11.22
N GLU A 224 -5.91 -13.94 -10.06
CA GLU A 224 -7.29 -14.42 -9.90
C GLU A 224 -8.35 -13.33 -10.12
N MET A 225 -7.92 -12.06 -10.24
CA MET A 225 -8.83 -10.94 -10.43
C MET A 225 -9.31 -10.82 -11.88
N ASN A 226 -10.54 -10.35 -12.04
CA ASN A 226 -11.02 -9.78 -13.29
C ASN A 226 -10.40 -8.41 -13.50
N VAL A 227 -9.97 -8.15 -14.74
CA VAL A 227 -9.48 -6.84 -15.16
C VAL A 227 -10.62 -6.08 -15.83
N TYR A 228 -11.02 -4.96 -15.22
CA TYR A 228 -11.98 -4.03 -15.80
C TYR A 228 -11.24 -2.77 -16.28
N GLY A 229 -11.43 -2.41 -17.55
CA GLY A 229 -10.67 -1.34 -18.19
C GLY A 229 -9.28 -1.78 -18.64
N LYS A 230 -8.34 -0.84 -18.71
CA LYS A 230 -6.95 -1.07 -19.15
C LYS A 230 -5.99 -0.96 -17.97
N ILE A 231 -5.09 -1.94 -17.82
CA ILE A 231 -3.98 -1.82 -16.88
C ILE A 231 -2.98 -0.79 -17.43
N GLU A 232 -2.83 0.33 -16.73
CA GLU A 232 -1.85 1.37 -17.08
C GLU A 232 -0.47 1.06 -16.50
N ASN A 233 -0.40 0.58 -15.25
CA ASN A 233 0.84 0.33 -14.52
C ASN A 233 0.68 -0.81 -13.51
N VAL A 234 1.78 -1.53 -13.24
CA VAL A 234 1.92 -2.43 -12.10
C VAL A 234 3.08 -1.92 -11.25
N ILE A 235 2.79 -1.62 -9.98
CA ILE A 235 3.76 -1.03 -9.05
C ILE A 235 4.02 -2.02 -7.93
N ILE A 236 5.28 -2.41 -7.76
CA ILE A 236 5.68 -3.31 -6.70
C ILE A 236 5.95 -2.51 -5.44
N LYS A 237 5.11 -2.67 -4.42
CA LYS A 237 5.33 -2.07 -3.11
C LYS A 237 6.29 -2.94 -2.30
N LYS A 238 7.51 -2.45 -2.06
CA LYS A 238 8.45 -3.11 -1.15
C LYS A 238 7.92 -3.05 0.29
N GLN A 239 7.99 -4.16 0.98
CA GLN A 239 7.72 -4.23 2.42
C GLN A 239 9.05 -4.38 3.16
N TYR A 240 9.12 -3.81 4.36
CA TYR A 240 10.28 -3.90 5.24
C TYR A 240 9.89 -4.65 6.51
N ASN A 241 10.82 -5.43 7.05
CA ASN A 241 10.70 -6.11 8.34
C ASN A 241 9.46 -7.00 8.44
N CYS A 242 9.23 -7.86 7.43
CA CYS A 242 8.08 -8.75 7.46
C CYS A 242 8.36 -9.92 8.39
N VAL A 243 7.37 -10.31 9.21
CA VAL A 243 7.46 -11.49 10.08
C VAL A 243 7.79 -12.76 9.27
N SER A 244 7.38 -12.79 7.99
CA SER A 244 7.65 -13.87 7.05
C SER A 244 9.09 -13.94 6.54
N ASP A 245 9.92 -12.91 6.72
CA ASP A 245 11.29 -12.87 6.19
C ASP A 245 12.18 -14.00 6.74
N ASN A 246 11.81 -14.55 7.91
CA ASN A 246 12.50 -15.66 8.55
C ASN A 246 11.94 -17.06 8.22
N ILE A 247 10.91 -17.17 7.36
CA ILE A 247 10.27 -18.45 7.04
C ILE A 247 10.97 -19.11 5.86
N LYS A 248 11.53 -20.31 6.08
CA LYS A 248 12.01 -21.20 5.01
C LYS A 248 11.05 -22.37 4.85
N TYR A 249 10.41 -22.47 3.70
CA TYR A 249 9.55 -23.61 3.39
C TYR A 249 10.42 -24.82 2.97
N ALA A 250 10.13 -26.00 3.53
CA ALA A 250 10.71 -27.26 3.06
C ALA A 250 10.07 -27.67 1.72
N ASN A 251 10.80 -28.43 0.89
CA ASN A 251 10.51 -28.77 -0.51
C ASN A 251 10.73 -27.61 -1.49
N LYS A 252 11.94 -27.58 -2.06
CA LYS A 252 12.37 -26.59 -3.08
C LYS A 252 11.74 -26.82 -4.47
N PHE A 253 11.09 -27.97 -4.66
CA PHE A 253 10.51 -28.37 -5.92
C PHE A 253 9.00 -28.54 -5.73
N LEU A 254 8.23 -28.04 -6.69
CA LEU A 254 6.81 -28.33 -6.81
C LEU A 254 6.70 -29.74 -7.40
N SER A 255 6.01 -30.66 -6.73
CA SER A 255 5.58 -31.90 -7.36
C SER A 255 4.40 -31.61 -8.28
N GLU A 256 4.45 -32.15 -9.50
CA GLU A 256 3.35 -32.14 -10.48
C GLU A 256 2.09 -32.84 -9.95
#